data_AF-A0A832GV68-F1
#
_entry.id   AF-A0A832GV68-F1
#
_cell.length_a   1.000
_cell.length_b   1.000
_cell.length_c   1.000
_cell.angle_alpha   90.00
_cell.angle_beta   90.00
_cell.angle_gamma   90.00
#
_symmetry.space_group_name_H-M   'P 1'
#
loop_
_entity.id
_entity.type
_entity.pdbx_description
1 polymer ?
#
loop_
_entity_poly.entity_id
_entity_poly.type
_entity_poly.pdbx_seq_one_letter_code
_entity_poly.pdbx_strand_id
1 'polypeptide(L)'
;MGMTIVEKILAKASGQKVVKPGDVLEPKIDVAMSHENAALVINQFNEVYNGTNLEPEVWDPGKIAIIFDHRVPAESSKTATNQKKIRDFVRKNGIKKFHDIRSDEGGICHQILAEYGYIKPGYVVVGTDSHTTTHGAFGAFAFGIGATEMAAGWTLGRILNVEVPETIKVIVNGKMPENVYPKDLILYL
;
A
#
# COMPACT_ATOMS: atom_id res chain seq x y z
N MET A 1 -5.69 -20.71 22.28
CA MET A 1 -5.18 -20.84 20.90
C MET A 1 -4.15 -19.74 20.66
N GLY A 2 -3.14 -19.99 19.82
CA GLY A 2 -2.15 -18.96 19.47
C GLY A 2 -2.66 -18.06 18.34
N MET A 3 -2.09 -16.86 18.21
CA MET A 3 -2.44 -15.92 17.14
C MET A 3 -1.96 -16.38 15.75
N THR A 4 -2.75 -16.08 14.72
CA THR A 4 -2.39 -16.19 13.30
C THR A 4 -1.26 -15.22 12.93
N ILE A 5 -0.73 -15.33 11.71
CA ILE A 5 0.27 -14.35 11.22
C ILE A 5 -0.33 -12.94 11.13
N VAL A 6 -1.57 -12.82 10.64
CA VAL A 6 -2.25 -11.53 10.50
C VAL A 6 -2.49 -10.88 11.85
N GLU A 7 -3.02 -11.64 12.81
CA GLU A 7 -3.24 -11.18 14.19
C GLU A 7 -1.92 -10.72 14.84
N LYS A 8 -0.82 -11.46 14.66
CA LYS A 8 0.49 -11.06 15.20
C LYS A 8 1.01 -9.76 14.59
N ILE A 9 0.85 -9.57 13.29
CA ILE A 9 1.28 -8.35 12.59
C ILE A 9 0.47 -7.15 13.10
N LEU A 10 -0.85 -7.29 13.13
CA LEU A 10 -1.75 -6.24 13.60
C LEU A 10 -1.57 -5.91 15.09
N ALA A 11 -1.41 -6.92 15.94
CA ALA A 11 -1.09 -6.73 17.36
C ALA A 11 0.18 -5.88 17.52
N LYS A 12 1.27 -6.26 16.83
CA LYS A 12 2.54 -5.52 16.86
C LYS A 12 2.37 -4.08 16.34
N ALA A 13 1.75 -3.90 15.19
CA ALA A 13 1.58 -2.60 14.54
C ALA A 13 0.71 -1.63 15.35
N SER A 14 -0.21 -2.16 16.16
CA SER A 14 -1.09 -1.40 17.04
C SER A 14 -0.63 -1.34 18.50
N GLY A 15 0.55 -1.89 18.82
CA GLY A 15 1.10 -1.89 20.19
C GLY A 15 0.35 -2.78 21.19
N GLN A 16 -0.42 -3.75 20.70
CA GLN A 16 -1.17 -4.71 21.49
C GLN A 16 -0.37 -5.99 21.69
N LYS A 17 -0.56 -6.66 22.83
CA LYS A 17 0.05 -7.97 23.10
C LYS A 17 -0.69 -9.12 22.41
N VAL A 18 -2.02 -9.00 22.34
CA VAL A 18 -2.94 -9.99 21.79
C VAL A 18 -4.08 -9.25 21.12
N VAL A 19 -4.54 -9.76 19.99
CA VAL A 19 -5.75 -9.33 19.28
C VAL A 19 -6.53 -10.57 18.85
N LYS A 20 -7.80 -10.42 18.52
CA LYS A 20 -8.68 -11.47 17.98
C LYS A 20 -9.50 -10.93 16.80
N PRO A 21 -10.06 -11.80 15.95
CA PRO A 21 -10.94 -11.36 14.87
C PRO A 21 -12.11 -10.51 15.40
N GLY A 22 -12.46 -9.45 14.68
CA GLY A 22 -13.48 -8.47 15.08
C GLY A 22 -12.98 -7.34 15.99
N ASP A 23 -11.76 -7.40 16.53
CA ASP A 23 -11.17 -6.24 17.22
C ASP A 23 -10.91 -5.11 16.19
N VAL A 24 -11.15 -3.85 16.56
CA VAL A 24 -10.90 -2.69 15.69
C VAL A 24 -9.65 -1.94 16.16
N LEU A 25 -8.71 -1.72 15.23
CA LEU A 25 -7.37 -1.24 15.52
C LEU A 25 -6.93 -0.08 14.61
N GLU A 26 -5.88 0.63 15.04
CA GLU A 26 -5.21 1.68 14.26
C GLU A 26 -3.72 1.37 14.00
N PRO A 27 -3.42 0.38 13.14
CA PRO A 27 -2.06 -0.07 12.92
C PRO A 27 -1.19 1.01 12.26
N LYS A 28 0.08 1.11 12.70
CA LYS A 28 1.09 1.93 12.04
C LYS A 28 1.36 1.42 10.63
N ILE A 29 1.49 2.34 9.68
CA ILE A 29 1.85 2.02 8.29
C ILE A 29 3.36 1.87 8.17
N ASP A 30 3.81 0.80 7.51
CA ASP A 30 5.22 0.62 7.13
C ASP A 30 5.49 1.06 5.71
N VAL A 31 4.54 0.84 4.79
CA VAL A 31 4.60 1.34 3.40
C VAL A 31 3.21 1.81 2.96
N ALA A 32 3.13 3.04 2.47
CA ALA A 32 1.96 3.61 1.79
C ALA A 32 2.29 3.78 0.30
N MET A 33 1.71 2.94 -0.54
CA MET A 33 1.91 2.99 -1.99
C MET A 33 0.77 3.72 -2.67
N SER A 34 1.07 4.55 -3.65
CA SER A 34 0.07 5.01 -4.60
C SER A 34 0.64 5.04 -6.00
N HIS A 35 -0.23 5.02 -6.98
CA HIS A 35 0.13 5.26 -8.38
C HIS A 35 -0.51 6.57 -8.85
N GLU A 36 -0.98 6.69 -10.09
CA GLU A 36 -1.64 7.90 -10.61
C GLU A 36 -2.87 8.34 -9.78
N ASN A 37 -3.47 7.42 -9.01
CA ASN A 37 -4.49 7.72 -8.00
C ASN A 37 -4.00 8.72 -6.92
N ALA A 38 -2.68 8.91 -6.77
CA ALA A 38 -2.09 9.90 -5.88
C ALA A 38 -2.60 11.31 -6.20
N ALA A 39 -2.97 11.62 -7.44
CA ALA A 39 -3.55 12.92 -7.77
C ALA A 39 -4.87 13.18 -7.01
N LEU A 40 -5.69 12.15 -6.80
CA LEU A 40 -6.91 12.22 -6.00
C LEU A 40 -6.57 12.25 -4.50
N VAL A 41 -5.65 11.39 -4.04
CA VAL A 41 -5.19 11.39 -2.65
C VAL A 41 -4.67 12.77 -2.23
N ILE A 42 -3.89 13.45 -3.09
CA ILE A 42 -3.38 14.80 -2.81
C ILE A 42 -4.51 15.81 -2.59
N ASN A 43 -5.65 15.70 -3.31
CA ASN A 43 -6.79 16.59 -3.07
C ASN A 43 -7.31 16.41 -1.65
N GLN A 44 -7.62 15.17 -1.28
CA GLN A 44 -8.20 14.85 0.02
C GLN A 44 -7.21 15.08 1.16
N PHE A 45 -5.92 14.81 0.94
CA PHE A 45 -4.86 15.12 1.87
C PHE A 45 -4.80 16.60 2.18
N ASN A 46 -4.90 17.48 1.17
CA ASN A 46 -4.97 18.93 1.42
C ASN A 46 -6.26 19.31 2.15
N GLU A 47 -7.39 18.67 1.83
CA GLU A 47 -8.67 18.91 2.51
C GLU A 47 -8.62 18.60 4.01
N VAL A 48 -7.83 17.61 4.45
CA VAL A 48 -7.63 17.29 5.88
C VAL A 48 -7.10 18.50 6.66
N TYR A 49 -6.35 19.40 6.02
CA TYR A 49 -5.77 20.59 6.65
C TYR A 49 -6.64 21.84 6.50
N ASN A 50 -7.72 21.80 5.71
CA ASN A 50 -8.58 22.96 5.52
C ASN A 50 -9.22 23.40 6.84
N GLY A 51 -9.09 24.68 7.18
CA GLY A 51 -9.59 25.23 8.44
C GLY A 51 -8.71 24.93 9.66
N THR A 52 -7.55 24.30 9.46
CA THR A 52 -6.51 24.17 10.48
C THR A 52 -5.46 25.26 10.32
N ASN A 53 -4.65 25.52 11.36
CA ASN A 53 -3.48 26.40 11.30
C ASN A 53 -2.19 25.63 10.94
N LEU A 54 -2.32 24.46 10.31
CA LEU A 54 -1.22 23.57 10.00
C LEU A 54 -0.98 23.53 8.50
N GLU A 55 0.30 23.51 8.11
CA GLU A 55 0.69 23.31 6.72
C GLU A 55 0.60 21.82 6.34
N PRO A 56 0.13 21.48 5.12
CA PRO A 56 0.08 20.08 4.68
C PRO A 56 1.48 19.47 4.53
N GLU A 57 1.81 18.55 5.45
CA GLU A 57 3.05 17.77 5.49
C GLU A 57 2.74 16.27 5.65
N VAL A 58 3.45 15.43 4.90
CA VAL A 58 3.29 13.96 5.01
C VAL A 58 4.00 13.44 6.26
N TRP A 59 3.45 12.42 6.91
CA TRP A 59 3.97 11.92 8.19
C TRP A 59 5.41 11.39 8.10
N ASP A 60 5.76 10.73 7.00
CA ASP A 60 7.07 10.14 6.75
C ASP A 60 7.26 9.90 5.23
N PRO A 61 8.01 10.77 4.52
CA PRO A 61 8.24 10.59 3.09
C PRO A 61 9.08 9.35 2.76
N GLY A 62 9.81 8.80 3.74
CA GLY A 62 10.55 7.55 3.61
C GLY A 62 9.65 6.31 3.60
N LYS A 63 8.39 6.42 4.03
CA LYS A 63 7.41 5.32 4.01
C LYS A 63 6.39 5.42 2.87
N ILE A 64 6.42 6.50 2.09
CA ILE A 64 5.55 6.67 0.91
C ILE A 64 6.28 6.20 -0.34
N ALA A 65 5.61 5.40 -1.17
CA ALA A 65 6.08 5.00 -2.50
C ALA A 65 5.08 5.46 -3.57
N ILE A 66 5.57 6.09 -4.64
CA ILE A 66 4.74 6.55 -5.75
C ILE A 66 5.29 5.97 -7.05
N ILE A 67 4.46 5.23 -7.79
CA ILE A 67 4.88 4.53 -9.03
C ILE A 67 3.91 4.88 -10.15
N PHE A 68 4.41 5.30 -11.31
CA PHE A 68 3.58 5.42 -12.51
C PHE A 68 3.67 4.16 -13.36
N ASP A 69 2.51 3.54 -13.62
CA ASP A 69 2.41 2.27 -14.35
C ASP A 69 1.09 2.09 -15.09
N HIS A 70 -0.03 2.62 -14.56
CA HIS A 70 -1.35 2.42 -15.17
C HIS A 70 -1.60 3.30 -16.39
N ARG A 71 -0.94 4.48 -16.47
CA ARG A 71 -1.19 5.48 -17.51
C ARG A 71 0.11 5.95 -18.17
N VAL A 72 0.80 5.01 -18.80
CA VAL A 72 2.14 5.19 -19.36
C VAL A 72 2.17 4.78 -20.84
N PRO A 73 2.42 5.71 -21.79
CA PRO A 73 2.50 7.16 -21.61
C PRO A 73 1.14 7.78 -21.24
N ALA A 74 1.14 9.06 -20.87
CA ALA A 74 -0.10 9.78 -20.58
C ALA A 74 -1.01 9.82 -21.82
N GLU A 75 -2.21 9.26 -21.70
CA GLU A 75 -3.19 9.13 -22.78
C GLU A 75 -4.04 10.39 -23.00
N SER A 76 -4.01 11.33 -22.05
CA SER A 76 -4.81 12.56 -22.09
C SER A 76 -4.11 13.75 -21.42
N SER A 77 -4.55 14.97 -21.74
CA SER A 77 -4.10 16.20 -21.07
C SER A 77 -4.39 16.18 -19.56
N LYS A 78 -5.51 15.57 -19.16
CA LYS A 78 -5.87 15.36 -17.75
C LYS A 78 -4.86 14.47 -17.05
N THR A 79 -4.49 13.33 -17.66
CA THR A 79 -3.46 12.43 -17.12
C THR A 79 -2.11 13.14 -17.00
N ALA A 80 -1.69 13.87 -18.04
CA ALA A 80 -0.43 14.61 -18.02
C ALA A 80 -0.40 15.68 -16.90
N THR A 81 -1.53 16.37 -16.70
CA THR A 81 -1.70 17.36 -15.62
C THR A 81 -1.62 16.70 -14.24
N ASN A 82 -2.28 15.56 -14.06
CA ASN A 82 -2.23 14.79 -12.82
C ASN A 82 -0.81 14.27 -12.52
N GLN A 83 -0.11 13.73 -13.51
CA GLN A 83 1.28 13.30 -13.32
C GLN A 83 2.19 14.47 -12.96
N LYS A 84 1.99 15.66 -13.56
CA LYS A 84 2.72 16.88 -13.16
C LYS A 84 2.44 17.22 -11.68
N LYS A 85 1.18 17.24 -11.27
CA LYS A 85 0.78 17.49 -9.88
C LYS A 85 1.45 16.53 -8.90
N ILE A 86 1.51 15.24 -9.24
CA ILE A 86 2.14 14.21 -8.41
C ILE A 86 3.66 14.44 -8.34
N ARG A 87 4.34 14.75 -9.46
CA ARG A 87 5.77 15.12 -9.46
C ARG A 87 6.05 16.35 -8.59
N ASP A 88 5.18 17.35 -8.62
CA ASP A 88 5.28 18.54 -7.78
C ASP A 88 5.16 18.17 -6.30
N PHE A 89 4.22 17.29 -5.94
CA PHE A 89 4.03 16.77 -4.59
C PHE A 89 5.21 15.92 -4.09
N VAL A 90 5.73 15.02 -4.92
CA VAL A 90 6.92 14.20 -4.63
C VAL A 90 8.11 15.10 -4.30
N ARG A 91 8.35 16.12 -5.14
CA ARG A 91 9.44 17.09 -4.93
C ARG A 91 9.25 17.91 -3.66
N LYS A 92 8.04 18.41 -3.41
CA LYS A 92 7.71 19.19 -2.19
C LYS A 92 8.02 18.40 -0.92
N ASN A 93 7.65 17.12 -0.87
CA ASN A 93 7.75 16.30 0.33
C ASN A 93 9.04 15.47 0.41
N GLY A 94 9.91 15.53 -0.60
CA GLY A 94 11.15 14.75 -0.63
C GLY A 94 10.95 13.23 -0.67
N ILE A 95 9.89 12.76 -1.33
CA ILE A 95 9.59 11.31 -1.44
C ILE A 95 10.61 10.65 -2.38
N LYS A 96 11.45 9.76 -1.83
CA LYS A 96 12.54 9.12 -2.58
C LYS A 96 12.13 7.87 -3.33
N LYS A 97 11.11 7.15 -2.85
CA LYS A 97 10.59 5.94 -3.50
C LYS A 97 9.63 6.31 -4.63
N PHE A 98 10.11 7.10 -5.58
CA PHE A 98 9.34 7.59 -6.72
C PHE A 98 9.87 6.98 -8.01
N HIS A 99 8.99 6.30 -8.74
CA HIS A 99 9.29 5.64 -10.01
C HIS A 99 8.50 6.35 -11.11
N ASP A 100 9.17 7.29 -11.79
CA ASP A 100 8.59 8.09 -12.86
C ASP A 100 8.71 7.37 -14.21
N ILE A 101 7.74 7.59 -15.10
CA ILE A 101 7.77 7.11 -16.50
C ILE A 101 8.95 7.67 -17.30
N ARG A 102 9.56 8.74 -16.81
CA ARG A 102 10.71 9.42 -17.43
C ARG A 102 12.05 8.82 -16.99
N SER A 103 12.03 7.93 -16.02
CA SER A 103 13.21 7.20 -15.57
C SER A 103 13.32 5.87 -16.31
N ASP A 104 14.54 5.33 -16.38
CA ASP A 104 14.78 3.98 -16.93
C ASP A 104 14.38 2.86 -15.95
N GLU A 105 13.76 3.22 -14.82
CA GLU A 105 13.43 2.36 -13.68
C GLU A 105 11.91 2.32 -13.43
N GLY A 106 11.15 1.97 -14.48
CA GLY A 106 9.69 1.81 -14.46
C GLY A 106 9.23 0.36 -14.37
N GLY A 107 7.95 0.16 -14.05
CA GLY A 107 7.34 -1.16 -13.96
C GLY A 107 6.01 -1.13 -13.21
N ILE A 108 5.29 -2.26 -13.20
CA ILE A 108 4.03 -2.39 -12.47
C ILE A 108 4.28 -2.13 -10.98
N CYS A 109 3.43 -1.33 -10.34
CA CYS A 109 3.60 -0.84 -8.97
C CYS A 109 3.91 -1.96 -7.97
N HIS A 110 3.18 -3.08 -8.03
CA HIS A 110 3.42 -4.23 -7.16
C HIS A 110 4.74 -4.95 -7.46
N GLN A 111 5.18 -4.96 -8.71
CA GLN A 111 6.47 -5.53 -9.09
C GLN A 111 7.62 -4.67 -8.56
N ILE A 112 7.54 -3.35 -8.75
CA ILE A 112 8.53 -2.39 -8.24
C ILE A 112 8.67 -2.48 -6.71
N LEU A 113 7.55 -2.52 -5.99
CA LEU A 113 7.56 -2.66 -4.53
C LEU A 113 8.29 -3.93 -4.07
N ALA A 114 8.14 -5.02 -4.81
CA ALA A 114 8.79 -6.30 -4.55
C ALA A 114 10.29 -6.26 -4.88
N GLU A 115 10.65 -5.84 -6.10
CA GLU A 115 12.03 -5.86 -6.60
C GLU A 115 12.96 -4.92 -5.86
N TYR A 116 12.46 -3.73 -5.47
CA TYR A 116 13.25 -2.74 -4.72
C TYR A 116 13.30 -3.02 -3.21
N GLY A 117 12.73 -4.13 -2.75
CA GLY A 117 12.79 -4.54 -1.34
C GLY A 117 12.07 -3.56 -0.40
N TYR A 118 11.08 -2.83 -0.90
CA TYR A 118 10.28 -1.92 -0.08
C TYR A 118 9.41 -2.67 0.92
N ILE A 119 8.99 -3.89 0.56
CA ILE A 119 8.19 -4.77 1.42
C ILE A 119 9.10 -5.70 2.21
N LYS A 120 8.80 -5.85 3.51
CA LYS A 120 9.50 -6.80 4.39
C LYS A 120 8.49 -7.63 5.20
N PRO A 121 8.90 -8.83 5.67
CA PRO A 121 8.06 -9.64 6.54
C PRO A 121 7.60 -8.89 7.78
N GLY A 122 6.32 -9.03 8.10
CA GLY A 122 5.68 -8.41 9.26
C GLY A 122 5.33 -6.93 9.11
N TYR A 123 5.45 -6.37 7.91
CA TYR A 123 5.01 -5.01 7.61
C TYR A 123 3.49 -4.90 7.49
N VAL A 124 2.98 -3.70 7.78
CA VAL A 124 1.64 -3.26 7.34
C VAL A 124 1.79 -2.40 6.10
N VAL A 125 1.21 -2.85 4.99
CA VAL A 125 1.33 -2.23 3.66
C VAL A 125 -0.05 -1.84 3.16
N VAL A 126 -0.20 -0.60 2.72
CA VAL A 126 -1.42 -0.12 2.06
C VAL A 126 -1.13 0.47 0.71
N GLY A 127 -2.09 0.34 -0.19
CA GLY A 127 -1.99 0.87 -1.54
C GLY A 127 -3.32 1.39 -2.03
N THR A 128 -3.32 2.39 -2.91
CA THR A 128 -4.52 2.85 -3.62
C THR A 128 -4.90 1.96 -4.82
N ASP A 129 -4.51 0.68 -4.77
CA ASP A 129 -4.81 -0.36 -5.74
C ASP A 129 -5.37 -1.61 -5.01
N SER A 130 -6.37 -2.26 -5.60
CA SER A 130 -7.05 -3.42 -5.01
C SER A 130 -6.17 -4.65 -4.85
N HIS A 131 -5.11 -4.79 -5.65
CA HIS A 131 -4.18 -5.92 -5.68
C HIS A 131 -2.95 -5.70 -4.81
N THR A 132 -2.95 -4.69 -3.95
CA THR A 132 -1.94 -4.51 -2.89
C THR A 132 -1.77 -5.77 -2.03
N THR A 133 -2.80 -6.62 -1.97
CA THR A 133 -2.78 -7.97 -1.37
C THR A 133 -1.65 -8.87 -1.90
N THR A 134 -1.13 -8.61 -3.10
CA THR A 134 0.06 -9.28 -3.69
C THR A 134 1.24 -9.33 -2.71
N HIS A 135 1.42 -8.26 -1.92
CA HIS A 135 2.53 -8.16 -0.97
C HIS A 135 2.40 -9.09 0.25
N GLY A 136 1.26 -9.73 0.45
CA GLY A 136 1.09 -10.84 1.40
C GLY A 136 2.04 -12.00 1.13
N ALA A 137 2.50 -12.19 -0.12
CA ALA A 137 3.51 -13.18 -0.49
C ALA A 137 4.84 -13.03 0.30
N PHE A 138 5.13 -11.84 0.83
CA PHE A 138 6.31 -11.55 1.63
C PHE A 138 6.08 -11.70 3.15
N GLY A 139 4.94 -12.24 3.57
CA GLY A 139 4.57 -12.33 4.98
C GLY A 139 4.23 -10.96 5.60
N ALA A 140 3.77 -10.01 4.79
CA ALA A 140 3.23 -8.73 5.23
C ALA A 140 1.69 -8.79 5.33
N PHE A 141 1.10 -7.90 6.13
CA PHE A 141 -0.34 -7.63 6.06
C PHE A 141 -0.56 -6.49 5.08
N ALA A 142 -1.08 -6.80 3.89
CA ALA A 142 -1.16 -5.88 2.77
C ALA A 142 -2.57 -5.84 2.16
N PHE A 143 -3.11 -4.64 1.95
CA PHE A 143 -4.47 -4.49 1.40
C PHE A 143 -4.68 -3.14 0.72
N GLY A 144 -5.64 -3.11 -0.21
CA GLY A 144 -6.03 -1.91 -0.93
C GLY A 144 -6.93 -1.00 -0.08
N ILE A 145 -6.74 0.30 -0.19
CA ILE A 145 -7.55 1.32 0.47
C ILE A 145 -7.95 2.43 -0.51
N GLY A 146 -9.00 3.18 -0.18
CA GLY A 146 -9.43 4.32 -0.98
C GLY A 146 -8.53 5.54 -0.80
N ALA A 147 -8.80 6.58 -1.59
CA ALA A 147 -8.03 7.81 -1.54
C ALA A 147 -8.21 8.55 -0.19
N THR A 148 -9.41 8.46 0.42
CA THR A 148 -9.71 9.12 1.70
C THR A 148 -8.91 8.48 2.83
N GLU A 149 -8.88 7.15 2.88
CA GLU A 149 -8.07 6.42 3.86
C GLU A 149 -6.58 6.66 3.62
N MET A 150 -6.13 6.73 2.36
CA MET A 150 -4.73 7.03 2.05
C MET A 150 -4.35 8.45 2.46
N ALA A 151 -5.25 9.43 2.29
CA ALA A 151 -5.03 10.80 2.77
C ALA A 151 -4.86 10.83 4.29
N ALA A 152 -5.72 10.13 5.04
CA ALA A 152 -5.56 9.98 6.48
C ALA A 152 -4.23 9.26 6.84
N GLY A 153 -3.86 8.23 6.07
CA GLY A 153 -2.59 7.52 6.21
C GLY A 153 -1.37 8.43 5.98
N TRP A 154 -1.41 9.29 4.97
CA TRP A 154 -0.36 10.28 4.70
C TRP A 154 -0.25 11.34 5.78
N THR A 155 -1.36 11.69 6.45
CA THR A 155 -1.38 12.64 7.57
C THR A 155 -0.91 12.01 8.88
N LEU A 156 -1.38 10.81 9.21
CA LEU A 156 -1.27 10.24 10.55
C LEU A 156 -0.24 9.09 10.67
N GLY A 157 0.19 8.51 9.55
CA GLY A 157 1.04 7.32 9.52
C GLY A 157 0.39 6.05 10.06
N ARG A 158 -0.95 6.04 10.11
CA ARG A 158 -1.79 4.94 10.60
C ARG A 158 -3.00 4.76 9.70
N ILE A 159 -3.49 3.53 9.65
CA ILE A 159 -4.77 3.21 9.03
C ILE A 159 -5.81 3.26 10.14
N LEU A 160 -6.93 3.92 9.90
CA LEU A 160 -8.00 4.04 10.90
C LEU A 160 -9.00 2.90 10.74
N ASN A 161 -9.52 2.42 11.87
CA ASN A 161 -10.62 1.46 11.94
C ASN A 161 -10.38 0.15 11.15
N VAL A 162 -9.20 -0.46 11.29
CA VAL A 162 -8.94 -1.79 10.74
C VAL A 162 -9.52 -2.85 11.66
N GLU A 163 -10.60 -3.50 11.21
CA GLU A 163 -11.12 -4.70 11.85
C GLU A 163 -10.18 -5.87 11.58
N VAL A 164 -9.76 -6.58 12.63
CA VAL A 164 -8.93 -7.78 12.51
C VAL A 164 -9.73 -8.87 11.79
N PRO A 165 -9.29 -9.36 10.62
CA PRO A 165 -10.06 -10.34 9.87
C PRO A 165 -9.88 -11.75 10.41
N GLU A 166 -10.87 -12.61 10.18
CA GLU A 166 -10.68 -14.05 10.29
C GLU A 166 -9.68 -14.55 9.23
N THR A 167 -9.04 -15.70 9.50
CA THR A 167 -8.07 -16.30 8.58
C THR A 167 -8.54 -17.67 8.11
N ILE A 168 -8.68 -17.84 6.79
CA ILE A 168 -8.85 -19.14 6.16
C ILE A 168 -7.47 -19.72 5.88
N LYS A 169 -7.15 -20.86 6.50
CA LYS A 169 -5.87 -21.55 6.29
C LYS A 169 -5.99 -22.55 5.15
N VAL A 170 -5.39 -22.22 4.01
CA VAL A 170 -5.23 -23.15 2.88
C VAL A 170 -3.88 -23.85 3.01
N ILE A 171 -3.89 -25.19 3.05
CA ILE A 171 -2.66 -26.01 3.11
C ILE A 171 -2.54 -26.78 1.80
N VAL A 172 -1.52 -26.45 1.01
CA VAL A 172 -1.21 -27.12 -0.26
C VAL A 172 -0.05 -28.09 -0.02
N ASN A 173 -0.26 -29.38 -0.31
CA ASN A 173 0.72 -30.45 -0.10
C ASN A 173 1.03 -31.18 -1.42
N GLY A 174 2.21 -31.80 -1.50
CA GLY A 174 2.64 -32.57 -2.66
C GLY A 174 3.60 -31.82 -3.58
N LYS A 175 3.70 -32.26 -4.84
CA LYS A 175 4.52 -31.64 -5.88
C LYS A 175 3.62 -31.23 -7.04
N MET A 176 3.87 -30.06 -7.62
CA MET A 176 3.18 -29.63 -8.83
C MET A 176 3.51 -30.60 -9.97
N PRO A 177 2.52 -31.11 -10.72
CA PRO A 177 2.77 -31.88 -11.93
C PRO A 177 3.54 -31.07 -12.98
N GLU A 178 4.12 -31.76 -13.95
CA GLU A 178 4.75 -31.10 -15.10
C GLU A 178 3.73 -30.20 -15.81
N ASN A 179 4.16 -29.00 -16.20
CA ASN A 179 3.33 -27.97 -16.84
C ASN A 179 2.16 -27.41 -16.00
N VAL A 180 2.15 -27.63 -14.69
CA VAL A 180 1.23 -26.97 -13.76
C VAL A 180 2.00 -25.93 -12.94
N TYR A 181 1.50 -24.70 -12.89
CA TYR A 181 2.19 -23.53 -12.32
C TYR A 181 1.38 -22.87 -11.19
N PRO A 182 1.97 -21.93 -10.42
CA PRO A 182 1.25 -21.23 -9.35
C PRO A 182 -0.04 -20.53 -9.82
N LYS A 183 -0.11 -20.13 -11.10
CA LYS A 183 -1.33 -19.55 -11.69
C LYS A 183 -2.48 -20.57 -11.77
N ASP A 184 -2.19 -21.82 -12.11
CA ASP A 184 -3.21 -22.87 -12.17
C ASP A 184 -3.74 -23.21 -10.78
N LEU A 185 -2.85 -23.22 -9.78
CA LEU A 185 -3.22 -23.46 -8.40
C LEU A 185 -4.17 -22.38 -7.86
N ILE A 186 -3.85 -21.09 -8.03
CA ILE A 186 -4.71 -20.01 -7.51
C ILE A 186 -6.04 -19.88 -8.26
N LEU A 187 -6.14 -20.37 -9.51
CA LEU A 187 -7.41 -20.46 -10.23
C LEU A 187 -8.27 -21.65 -9.81
N TYR A 188 -7.66 -22.70 -9.27
CA TYR A 188 -8.37 -23.90 -8.80
C TYR A 188 -8.96 -23.72 -7.40
N LEU A 189 -8.28 -22.97 -6.53
CA LEU A 189 -8.71 -22.67 -5.16
C LEU A 189 -9.96 -21.77 -5.14
#